data_AF-A0A9R0WG53-F1
#
_entry.id   AF-A0A9R0WG53-F1
#
_cell.length_a   1.000
_cell.length_b   1.000
_cell.length_c   1.000
_cell.angle_alpha   90.00
_cell.angle_beta   90.00
_cell.angle_gamma   90.00
#
_symmetry.space_group_name_H-M   'P 1'
#
loop_
_entity.id
_entity.type
_entity.pdbx_description
1 polymer ?
#
loop_
_entity_poly.entity_id
_entity_poly.type
_entity_poly.pdbx_seq_one_letter_code
_entity_poly.pdbx_strand_id
1 'polypeptide(L)'
;MADGKCGEAELEVAEPLGRWPVLSYGVGHMLNDITSACWFTYLLLFLQEIGLAPRDAAIVMLSGQVADGLMTIVAGEMIDRFGRFKLWHIGGSVLVGISFSSVFGGCLLCTILGTDSYLVRTIGYSFFAAVFNIGWAATQVSHMSMVNCMTSNPTSRVALASCRNASTMVANLGLYGIALAVFGIVKAKTCADIVVQVTLSKSALSSA
;
A
#
# COMPACT_ATOMS: atom_id res chain seq x y z
N MET A 1 17.56 10.03 -19.30
CA MET A 1 18.55 9.05 -19.78
C MET A 1 18.29 7.74 -19.03
N ALA A 2 17.89 6.61 -19.61
CA ALA A 2 17.54 6.22 -20.97
C ALA A 2 16.29 5.32 -20.86
N ASP A 3 15.31 5.51 -21.76
CA ASP A 3 14.22 4.57 -22.03
C ASP A 3 14.70 3.69 -23.19
N GLY A 4 15.42 2.61 -22.88
CA GLY A 4 15.87 1.62 -23.85
C GLY A 4 15.00 0.37 -23.77
N LYS A 5 14.47 -0.07 -24.91
CA LYS A 5 13.85 -1.39 -25.08
C LYS A 5 14.78 -2.46 -24.49
N CYS A 6 14.21 -3.43 -23.77
CA CYS A 6 14.92 -4.59 -23.27
C CYS A 6 15.29 -5.53 -24.44
N GLY A 7 16.30 -5.15 -25.20
CA GLY A 7 16.85 -5.90 -26.31
C GLY A 7 18.03 -5.12 -26.87
N GLU A 8 19.22 -5.75 -26.83
CA GLU A 8 20.51 -5.23 -27.30
C GLU A 8 21.28 -4.29 -26.34
N ALA A 9 21.50 -4.74 -25.09
CA ALA A 9 22.72 -4.36 -24.39
C ALA A 9 23.71 -5.52 -24.50
N GLU A 10 24.79 -5.25 -25.22
CA GLU A 10 25.93 -6.13 -25.48
C GLU A 10 26.43 -6.87 -24.24
N LEU A 11 27.11 -7.98 -24.53
CA LEU A 11 27.87 -8.84 -23.63
C LEU A 11 29.08 -8.07 -23.05
N GLU A 12 28.87 -6.93 -22.41
CA GLU A 12 29.88 -6.29 -21.57
C GLU A 12 29.90 -6.97 -20.21
N VAL A 13 31.11 -7.27 -19.73
CA VAL A 13 31.38 -7.84 -18.41
C VAL A 13 30.62 -7.02 -17.36
N ALA A 14 29.54 -7.59 -16.81
CA ALA A 14 28.59 -6.87 -15.97
C ALA A 14 29.26 -6.37 -14.67
N GLU A 15 29.63 -5.09 -14.66
CA GLU A 15 30.15 -4.42 -13.46
C GLU A 15 29.15 -4.51 -12.30
N PRO A 16 29.64 -4.64 -11.06
CA PRO A 16 28.77 -4.70 -9.89
C PRO A 16 27.96 -3.40 -9.75
N LEU A 17 26.64 -3.55 -9.62
CA LEU A 17 25.74 -2.41 -9.41
C LEU A 17 26.16 -1.57 -8.19
N GLY A 18 26.16 -0.25 -8.37
CA GLY A 18 26.37 0.70 -7.28
C GLY A 18 25.32 0.58 -6.16
N ARG A 19 25.66 1.05 -4.96
CA ARG A 19 24.80 0.93 -3.76
C ARG A 19 23.49 1.74 -3.87
N TRP A 20 23.52 2.87 -4.57
CA TRP A 20 22.36 3.78 -4.72
C TRP A 20 21.20 3.20 -5.55
N PRO A 21 21.45 2.59 -6.74
CA PRO A 21 20.42 1.86 -7.48
C PRO A 21 19.76 0.73 -6.67
N VAL A 22 20.55 -0.02 -5.90
CA VAL A 22 20.05 -1.14 -5.08
C VAL A 22 19.10 -0.63 -3.99
N LEU A 23 19.49 0.43 -3.28
CA LEU A 23 18.64 1.08 -2.27
C LEU A 23 17.36 1.66 -2.88
N SER A 24 17.47 2.38 -4.00
CA SER A 24 16.31 3.00 -4.67
C SER A 24 15.31 1.95 -5.16
N TYR A 25 15.81 0.82 -5.68
CA TYR A 25 14.98 -0.30 -6.09
C TYR A 25 14.28 -0.97 -4.90
N GLY A 26 14.98 -1.19 -3.79
CA GLY A 26 14.41 -1.78 -2.58
C GLY A 26 13.31 -0.90 -1.95
N VAL A 27 13.58 0.41 -1.83
CA VAL A 27 12.64 1.37 -1.24
C VAL A 27 11.42 1.60 -2.12
N GLY A 28 11.56 1.55 -3.45
CA GLY A 28 10.46 1.75 -4.39
C GLY A 28 9.29 0.76 -4.20
N HIS A 29 9.57 -0.42 -3.64
CA HIS A 29 8.53 -1.43 -3.38
C HIS A 29 7.84 -1.29 -2.02
N MET A 30 8.44 -0.51 -1.12
CA MET A 30 8.07 -0.49 0.29
C MET A 30 6.61 -0.04 0.52
N LEU A 31 6.11 0.90 -0.30
CA LEU A 31 4.70 1.34 -0.25
C LEU A 31 3.74 0.18 -0.56
N ASN A 32 4.07 -0.64 -1.56
CA ASN A 32 3.24 -1.76 -2.00
C ASN A 32 3.18 -2.84 -0.92
N ASP A 33 4.30 -3.09 -0.25
CA ASP A 33 4.39 -4.05 0.84
C ASP A 33 3.57 -3.63 2.05
N ILE A 34 3.71 -2.39 2.53
CA ILE A 34 2.95 -1.87 3.68
C ILE A 34 1.45 -1.95 3.39
N THR A 35 1.03 -1.49 2.22
CA THR A 35 -0.40 -1.46 1.89
C THR A 35 -0.99 -2.85 1.73
N SER A 36 -0.25 -3.83 1.20
CA SER A 36 -0.68 -5.23 1.18
C SER A 36 -0.76 -5.87 2.56
N ALA A 37 0.20 -5.57 3.45
CA ALA A 37 0.17 -6.04 4.82
C ALA A 37 -1.08 -5.50 5.53
N CYS A 38 -1.39 -4.21 5.36
CA CYS A 38 -2.61 -3.60 5.87
C CYS A 38 -3.88 -4.23 5.28
N TRP A 39 -3.88 -4.49 3.97
CA TRP A 39 -4.99 -5.12 3.26
C TRP A 39 -5.34 -6.48 3.85
N PHE A 40 -4.36 -7.39 3.97
CA PHE A 40 -4.63 -8.75 4.43
C PHE A 40 -4.93 -8.84 5.94
N THR A 41 -4.42 -7.91 6.75
CA THR A 41 -4.56 -7.98 8.22
C THR A 41 -5.71 -7.14 8.77
N TYR A 42 -5.97 -5.96 8.21
CA TYR A 42 -6.89 -4.97 8.80
C TYR A 42 -8.14 -4.68 7.97
N LEU A 43 -8.16 -4.96 6.66
CA LEU A 43 -9.31 -4.59 5.81
C LEU A 43 -10.62 -5.19 6.29
N LEU A 44 -10.65 -6.51 6.56
CA LEU A 44 -11.87 -7.19 6.97
C LEU A 44 -12.38 -6.68 8.32
N LEU A 45 -11.47 -6.45 9.26
CA LEU A 45 -11.81 -5.88 10.58
C LEU A 45 -12.42 -4.49 10.41
N PHE A 46 -11.78 -3.64 9.61
CA PHE A 46 -12.26 -2.29 9.34
C PHE A 46 -13.65 -2.27 8.68
N LEU A 47 -13.89 -3.12 7.68
CA LEU A 47 -15.20 -3.20 7.02
C LEU A 47 -16.30 -3.69 7.98
N GLN A 48 -15.98 -4.62 8.88
CA GLN A 48 -16.92 -5.11 9.89
C GLN A 48 -17.22 -4.05 10.96
N GLU A 49 -16.22 -3.31 11.43
CA GLU A 49 -16.37 -2.21 12.41
C GLU A 49 -17.25 -1.07 11.87
N ILE A 50 -17.19 -0.78 10.56
CA ILE A 50 -18.09 0.18 9.91
C ILE A 50 -19.52 -0.37 9.77
N GLY A 51 -19.73 -1.64 10.09
CA GLY A 51 -21.03 -2.29 10.14
C GLY A 51 -21.42 -3.01 8.86
N LEU A 52 -20.46 -3.39 7.99
CA LEU A 52 -20.75 -4.36 6.94
C LEU A 52 -20.89 -5.75 7.56
N ALA A 53 -21.89 -6.51 7.12
CA ALA A 53 -22.00 -7.91 7.46
C ALA A 53 -20.74 -8.66 6.96
N PRO A 54 -20.29 -9.70 7.68
CA PRO A 54 -19.10 -10.45 7.32
C PRO A 54 -19.13 -11.00 5.88
N ARG A 55 -20.32 -11.35 5.39
CA ARG A 55 -20.53 -11.81 4.01
C ARG A 55 -20.13 -10.75 2.98
N ASP A 56 -20.52 -9.50 3.19
CA ASP A 56 -20.29 -8.44 2.21
C ASP A 56 -18.85 -7.91 2.31
N ALA A 57 -18.27 -7.87 3.51
CA ALA A 57 -16.84 -7.64 3.68
C ALA A 57 -15.99 -8.68 2.93
N ALA A 58 -16.39 -9.96 2.96
CA ALA A 58 -15.73 -11.01 2.19
C ALA A 58 -15.90 -10.82 0.67
N ILE A 59 -17.06 -10.35 0.20
CA ILE A 59 -17.29 -10.01 -1.22
C ILE A 59 -16.37 -8.88 -1.66
N VAL A 60 -16.20 -7.84 -0.85
CA VAL A 60 -15.24 -6.75 -1.11
C VAL A 60 -13.82 -7.29 -1.25
N MET A 61 -13.37 -8.13 -0.31
CA MET A 61 -12.04 -8.72 -0.38
C MET A 61 -11.87 -9.61 -1.62
N LEU A 62 -12.88 -10.45 -1.92
CA LEU A 62 -12.89 -11.32 -3.10
C LEU A 62 -12.81 -10.52 -4.40
N SER A 63 -13.52 -9.39 -4.49
CA SER A 63 -13.48 -8.53 -5.68
C SER A 63 -12.07 -7.98 -5.94
N GLY A 64 -11.33 -7.68 -4.87
CA GLY A 64 -9.91 -7.31 -4.95
C GLY A 64 -9.05 -8.44 -5.53
N GLN A 65 -9.17 -9.66 -5.00
CA GLN A 65 -8.39 -10.81 -5.47
C GLN A 65 -8.66 -11.17 -6.94
N VAL A 66 -9.92 -11.05 -7.38
CA VAL A 66 -10.27 -11.26 -8.79
C VAL A 66 -9.62 -10.18 -9.67
N ALA A 67 -9.69 -8.92 -9.24
CA ALA A 67 -9.07 -7.81 -9.95
C ALA A 67 -7.54 -7.95 -10.02
N ASP A 68 -6.89 -8.37 -8.93
CA ASP A 68 -5.44 -8.64 -8.87
C ASP A 68 -5.04 -9.73 -9.88
N GLY A 69 -5.75 -10.87 -9.88
CA GLY A 69 -5.47 -11.98 -10.79
C GLY A 69 -5.60 -11.58 -12.26
N LEU A 70 -6.66 -10.85 -12.62
CA LEU A 70 -6.86 -10.35 -13.98
C LEU A 70 -5.80 -9.31 -14.37
N MET A 71 -5.54 -8.34 -13.47
CA MET A 71 -4.60 -7.27 -13.73
C MET A 71 -3.17 -7.79 -13.84
N THR A 72 -2.79 -8.84 -13.10
CA THR A 72 -1.45 -9.44 -13.18
C THR A 72 -1.16 -9.95 -14.59
N ILE A 73 -2.13 -10.64 -15.22
CA ILE A 73 -2.00 -11.14 -16.60
C ILE A 73 -1.92 -9.98 -17.59
N VAL A 74 -2.84 -9.02 -17.48
CA VAL A 74 -2.89 -7.84 -18.36
C VAL A 74 -1.61 -7.01 -18.21
N ALA A 75 -1.15 -6.78 -16.98
CA ALA A 75 0.07 -6.02 -16.69
C ALA A 75 1.28 -6.72 -17.30
N GLY A 76 1.39 -8.05 -17.15
CA GLY A 76 2.46 -8.83 -17.76
C GLY A 76 2.54 -8.64 -19.27
N GLU A 77 1.42 -8.88 -19.96
CA GLU A 77 1.38 -8.74 -21.43
C GLU A 77 1.66 -7.29 -21.88
N MET A 78 1.09 -6.31 -21.19
CA MET A 78 1.29 -4.89 -21.51
C MET A 78 2.73 -4.45 -21.25
N ILE A 79 3.34 -4.89 -20.17
CA ILE A 79 4.74 -4.61 -19.86
C ILE A 79 5.65 -5.23 -20.93
N ASP A 80 5.39 -6.47 -21.33
CA ASP A 80 6.17 -7.17 -22.35
C ASP A 80 6.06 -6.49 -23.73
N ARG A 81 4.87 -6.02 -24.11
CA ARG A 81 4.67 -5.31 -25.40
C ARG A 81 5.22 -3.89 -25.41
N PHE A 82 5.08 -3.13 -24.32
CA PHE A 82 5.38 -1.69 -24.30
C PHE A 82 6.71 -1.34 -23.61
N GLY A 83 7.30 -2.23 -22.80
CA GLY A 83 8.65 -2.09 -22.25
C GLY A 83 8.89 -0.95 -21.25
N ARG A 84 7.84 -0.24 -20.79
CA ARG A 84 7.97 0.95 -19.93
C ARG A 84 7.81 0.65 -18.43
N PHE A 85 8.67 -0.22 -17.88
CA PHE A 85 8.58 -0.71 -16.49
C PHE A 85 8.44 0.40 -15.43
N LYS A 86 9.23 1.47 -15.54
CA LYS A 86 9.20 2.60 -14.59
C LYS A 86 7.87 3.35 -14.61
N LEU A 87 7.27 3.51 -15.79
CA LEU A 87 6.00 4.24 -15.96
C LEU A 87 4.84 3.43 -15.37
N TRP A 88 4.82 2.12 -15.63
CA TRP A 88 3.85 1.19 -15.03
C TRP A 88 3.98 1.13 -13.51
N HIS A 89 5.21 1.12 -13.00
CA HIS A 89 5.47 1.12 -11.56
C HIS A 89 5.01 2.42 -10.89
N ILE A 90 5.35 3.59 -11.43
CA ILE A 90 4.93 4.88 -10.87
C ILE A 90 3.40 5.01 -10.95
N GLY A 91 2.80 4.67 -12.09
CA GLY A 91 1.35 4.72 -12.28
C GLY A 91 0.60 3.85 -11.28
N GLY A 92 1.06 2.60 -11.09
CA GLY A 92 0.50 1.70 -10.07
C GLY A 92 0.67 2.25 -8.66
N SER A 93 1.85 2.79 -8.30
CA SER A 93 2.12 3.31 -6.95
C SER A 93 1.25 4.51 -6.60
N VAL A 94 1.00 5.41 -7.57
CA VAL A 94 0.05 6.52 -7.41
C VAL A 94 -1.38 6.00 -7.23
N LEU A 95 -1.78 5.02 -8.02
CA LEU A 95 -3.11 4.42 -7.94
C LEU A 95 -3.33 3.73 -6.58
N VAL A 96 -2.34 3.01 -6.08
CA VAL A 96 -2.32 2.40 -4.74
C VAL A 96 -2.47 3.47 -3.67
N GLY A 97 -1.69 4.55 -3.73
CA GLY A 97 -1.75 5.64 -2.76
C GLY A 97 -3.14 6.29 -2.67
N ILE A 98 -3.72 6.67 -3.80
CA ILE A 98 -5.04 7.30 -3.86
C ILE A 98 -6.14 6.35 -3.40
N SER A 99 -6.08 5.10 -3.84
CA SER A 99 -7.11 4.09 -3.51
C SER A 99 -7.04 3.70 -2.04
N PHE A 100 -5.85 3.53 -1.48
CA PHE A 100 -5.66 3.21 -0.07
C PHE A 100 -6.20 4.30 0.84
N SER A 101 -5.92 5.58 0.54
CA SER A 101 -6.52 6.71 1.26
C SER A 101 -8.04 6.73 1.15
N SER A 102 -8.60 6.32 0.01
CA SER A 102 -10.05 6.27 -0.20
C SER A 102 -10.74 5.10 0.52
N VAL A 103 -10.07 3.95 0.66
CA VAL A 103 -10.60 2.79 1.39
C VAL A 103 -10.68 3.07 2.90
N PHE A 104 -9.63 3.68 3.48
CA PHE A 104 -9.56 3.95 4.93
C PHE A 104 -10.05 5.34 5.33
N GLY A 105 -10.28 6.26 4.39
CA GLY A 105 -10.72 7.63 4.63
C GLY A 105 -12.23 7.82 4.85
N GLY A 106 -13.00 6.73 4.93
CA GLY A 106 -14.46 6.76 5.05
C GLY A 106 -15.18 6.50 3.72
N CYS A 107 -16.51 6.42 3.73
CA CYS A 107 -17.28 6.12 2.52
C CYS A 107 -17.40 7.36 1.61
N LEU A 108 -16.36 7.63 0.81
CA LEU A 108 -16.34 8.74 -0.16
C LEU A 108 -17.53 8.71 -1.12
N LEU A 109 -17.94 7.50 -1.52
CA LEU A 109 -19.09 7.29 -2.40
C LEU A 109 -20.43 7.59 -1.72
N CYS A 110 -20.54 7.39 -0.40
CA CYS A 110 -21.73 7.75 0.37
C CYS A 110 -21.89 9.27 0.47
N THR A 111 -20.77 10.01 0.59
CA THR A 111 -20.77 11.49 0.59
C THR A 111 -21.12 12.07 -0.79
N ILE A 112 -20.70 11.44 -1.87
CA ILE A 112 -20.97 11.91 -3.25
C ILE A 112 -22.42 11.60 -3.67
N LEU A 113 -22.96 10.42 -3.29
CA LEU A 113 -24.31 9.97 -3.68
C LEU A 113 -25.42 10.38 -2.70
N GLY A 114 -25.08 10.90 -1.51
CA GLY A 114 -26.06 11.37 -0.52
C GLY A 114 -27.04 10.30 -0.04
N THR A 115 -26.70 9.01 -0.18
CA THR A 115 -27.58 7.88 0.16
C THR A 115 -26.82 6.82 0.96
N ASP A 116 -27.20 6.66 2.24
CA ASP A 116 -26.66 5.65 3.16
C ASP A 116 -27.33 4.27 2.98
N SER A 117 -27.32 3.76 1.75
CA SER A 117 -27.81 2.41 1.48
C SER A 117 -26.68 1.40 1.62
N TYR A 118 -26.98 0.29 2.31
CA TYR A 118 -26.06 -0.82 2.53
C TYR A 118 -25.44 -1.36 1.23
N LEU A 119 -26.22 -1.43 0.15
CA LEU A 119 -25.76 -1.82 -1.19
C LEU A 119 -24.74 -0.85 -1.79
N VAL A 120 -24.99 0.45 -1.68
CA VAL A 120 -24.10 1.50 -2.22
C VAL A 120 -22.76 1.47 -1.50
N ARG A 121 -22.78 1.24 -0.18
CA ARG A 121 -21.57 1.11 0.62
C ARG A 121 -20.74 -0.11 0.23
N THR A 122 -21.37 -1.28 0.04
CA THR A 122 -20.67 -2.49 -0.43
C THR A 122 -20.11 -2.32 -1.85
N ILE A 123 -20.85 -1.69 -2.76
CA ILE A 123 -20.38 -1.43 -4.13
C ILE A 123 -19.20 -0.44 -4.14
N GLY A 124 -19.25 0.63 -3.33
CA GLY A 124 -18.14 1.59 -3.19
C GLY A 124 -16.89 0.93 -2.60
N TYR A 125 -17.07 0.24 -1.47
CA TYR A 125 -16.32 -0.94 -1.02
C TYR A 125 -15.53 -1.66 -2.13
N SER A 126 -16.27 -2.44 -2.90
CA SER A 126 -15.74 -3.32 -3.94
C SER A 126 -15.02 -2.59 -5.06
N PHE A 127 -15.48 -1.40 -5.44
CA PHE A 127 -14.84 -0.62 -6.49
C PHE A 127 -13.44 -0.14 -6.07
N PHE A 128 -13.32 0.54 -4.92
CA PHE A 128 -12.01 1.00 -4.45
C PHE A 128 -11.09 -0.16 -4.10
N ALA A 129 -11.64 -1.27 -3.59
CA ALA A 129 -10.94 -2.54 -3.42
C ALA A 129 -10.34 -3.07 -4.73
N ALA A 130 -11.13 -3.12 -5.81
CA ALA A 130 -10.66 -3.57 -7.11
C ALA A 130 -9.58 -2.64 -7.68
N VAL A 131 -9.78 -1.31 -7.60
CA VAL A 131 -8.79 -0.33 -8.09
C VAL A 131 -7.47 -0.40 -7.31
N PHE A 132 -7.54 -0.58 -6.00
CA PHE A 132 -6.37 -0.79 -5.16
C PHE A 132 -5.57 -2.03 -5.60
N ASN A 133 -6.26 -3.16 -5.80
CA ASN A 133 -5.62 -4.42 -6.23
C ASN A 133 -5.07 -4.33 -7.66
N ILE A 134 -5.73 -3.60 -8.55
CA ILE A 134 -5.20 -3.29 -9.90
C ILE A 134 -3.87 -2.52 -9.80
N GLY A 135 -3.84 -1.47 -8.97
CA GLY A 135 -2.63 -0.69 -8.74
C GLY A 135 -1.50 -1.54 -8.16
N TRP A 136 -1.84 -2.38 -7.17
CA TRP A 136 -0.91 -3.27 -6.48
C TRP A 136 -0.33 -4.36 -7.40
N ALA A 137 -1.16 -4.96 -8.26
CA ALA A 137 -0.72 -5.92 -9.27
C ALA A 137 0.25 -5.27 -10.27
N ALA A 138 -0.10 -4.08 -10.76
CA ALA A 138 0.71 -3.35 -11.74
C ALA A 138 2.09 -2.97 -11.18
N THR A 139 2.17 -2.50 -9.94
CA THR A 139 3.44 -2.21 -9.26
C THR A 139 4.26 -3.46 -9.02
N GLN A 140 3.62 -4.57 -8.62
CA GLN A 140 4.27 -5.85 -8.34
C GLN A 140 4.95 -6.42 -9.59
N VAL A 141 4.18 -6.57 -10.67
CA VAL A 141 4.69 -7.16 -11.93
C VAL A 141 5.78 -6.28 -12.53
N SER A 142 5.57 -4.96 -12.58
CA SER A 142 6.58 -4.03 -13.13
C SER A 142 7.87 -4.00 -12.32
N HIS A 143 7.79 -4.08 -10.98
CA HIS A 143 8.97 -4.11 -10.11
C HIS A 143 9.75 -5.41 -10.30
N MET A 144 9.08 -6.56 -10.26
CA MET A 144 9.70 -7.88 -10.45
C MET A 144 10.38 -8.01 -11.81
N SER A 145 9.77 -7.52 -12.89
CA SER A 145 10.35 -7.60 -14.23
C SER A 145 11.56 -6.66 -14.40
N MET A 146 11.62 -5.54 -13.66
CA MET A 146 12.71 -4.58 -13.73
C MET A 146 14.04 -5.15 -13.22
N VAL A 147 14.03 -6.09 -12.25
CA VAL A 147 15.26 -6.68 -11.70
C VAL A 147 16.10 -7.39 -12.77
N ASN A 148 15.42 -8.04 -13.73
CA ASN A 148 16.07 -8.81 -14.78
C ASN A 148 16.75 -7.89 -15.80
N CYS A 149 16.25 -6.67 -15.98
CA CYS A 149 16.80 -5.65 -16.86
C CYS A 149 17.95 -4.85 -16.22
N MET A 150 17.97 -4.74 -14.88
CA MET A 150 18.94 -3.92 -14.14
C MET A 150 20.30 -4.60 -13.99
N THR A 151 20.36 -5.94 -13.96
CA THR A 151 21.62 -6.66 -13.82
C THR A 151 21.52 -8.07 -14.39
N SER A 152 22.53 -8.46 -15.15
CA SER A 152 22.76 -9.85 -15.58
C SER A 152 23.60 -10.64 -14.56
N ASN A 153 24.25 -9.95 -13.61
CA ASN A 153 25.08 -10.57 -12.58
C ASN A 153 24.20 -11.18 -11.46
N PRO A 154 24.33 -12.50 -11.18
CA PRO A 154 23.54 -13.17 -10.16
C PRO A 154 23.78 -12.61 -8.74
N THR A 155 25.00 -12.20 -8.41
CA THR A 155 25.33 -11.65 -7.08
C THR A 155 24.60 -10.33 -6.84
N SER A 156 24.54 -9.45 -7.84
CA SER A 156 23.78 -8.20 -7.73
C SER A 156 22.28 -8.43 -7.67
N ARG A 157 21.74 -9.46 -8.35
CA ARG A 157 20.32 -9.86 -8.21
C ARG A 157 19.99 -10.31 -6.80
N VAL A 158 20.87 -11.09 -6.17
CA VAL A 158 20.72 -11.49 -4.76
C VAL A 158 20.74 -10.27 -3.84
N ALA A 159 21.64 -9.30 -4.08
CA ALA A 159 21.68 -8.06 -3.31
C ALA A 159 20.39 -7.22 -3.44
N LEU A 160 19.84 -7.11 -4.66
CA LEU A 160 18.56 -6.44 -4.93
C LEU A 160 17.39 -7.12 -4.20
N ALA A 161 17.32 -8.46 -4.27
CA ALA A 161 16.28 -9.23 -3.57
C ALA A 161 16.41 -9.11 -2.04
N SER A 162 17.64 -9.18 -1.52
CA SER A 162 17.92 -9.01 -0.10
C SER A 162 17.54 -7.60 0.39
N CYS A 163 17.89 -6.56 -0.36
CA CYS A 163 17.50 -5.19 -0.03
C CYS A 163 15.99 -5.01 -0.04
N ARG A 164 15.27 -5.59 -1.03
CA ARG A 164 13.81 -5.55 -1.06
C ARG A 164 13.22 -6.18 0.20
N ASN A 165 13.63 -7.39 0.54
CA ASN A 165 13.12 -8.10 1.71
C ASN A 165 13.42 -7.33 3.02
N ALA A 166 14.60 -6.73 3.14
CA ALA A 166 14.94 -5.87 4.27
C ALA A 166 14.02 -4.64 4.34
N SER A 167 13.79 -3.97 3.20
CA SER A 167 12.84 -2.86 3.10
C SER A 167 11.42 -3.28 3.48
N THR A 168 10.95 -4.46 3.08
CA THR A 168 9.66 -5.05 3.50
C THR A 168 9.58 -5.22 5.02
N MET A 169 10.64 -5.74 5.66
CA MET A 169 10.67 -5.89 7.12
C MET A 169 10.63 -4.54 7.83
N VAL A 170 11.40 -3.56 7.34
CA VAL A 170 11.39 -2.18 7.87
C VAL A 170 10.01 -1.54 7.70
N ALA A 171 9.36 -1.75 6.56
CA ALA A 171 7.99 -1.31 6.29
C ALA A 171 7.00 -1.84 7.33
N ASN A 172 6.98 -3.16 7.51
CA ASN A 172 6.05 -3.83 8.42
C ASN A 172 6.32 -3.43 9.88
N LEU A 173 7.59 -3.35 10.28
CA LEU A 173 7.96 -2.90 11.62
C LEU A 173 7.65 -1.41 11.84
N GLY A 174 7.82 -0.59 10.80
CA GLY A 174 7.49 0.82 10.79
C GLY A 174 6.00 1.07 11.02
N LEU A 175 5.12 0.25 10.43
CA LEU A 175 3.67 0.32 10.67
C LEU A 175 3.34 0.13 12.15
N TYR A 176 3.93 -0.89 12.80
CA TYR A 176 3.77 -1.11 14.24
C TYR A 176 4.35 0.04 15.07
N GLY A 177 5.50 0.59 14.66
CA GLY A 177 6.10 1.76 15.30
C GLY A 177 5.20 2.99 15.24
N ILE A 178 4.59 3.27 14.08
CA ILE A 178 3.64 4.37 13.91
C ILE A 178 2.39 4.13 14.76
N ALA A 179 1.83 2.93 14.75
CA ALA A 179 0.68 2.59 15.59
C ALA A 179 0.98 2.83 17.07
N LEU A 180 2.14 2.36 17.57
CA LEU A 180 2.59 2.59 18.94
C LEU A 180 2.77 4.08 19.25
N ALA A 181 3.36 4.86 18.34
CA ALA A 181 3.51 6.30 18.51
C ALA A 181 2.16 7.01 18.60
N VAL A 182 1.21 6.67 17.71
CA VAL A 182 -0.14 7.23 17.71
C VAL A 182 -0.87 6.87 19.00
N PHE A 183 -0.86 5.60 19.43
CA PHE A 183 -1.47 5.18 20.69
C PHE A 183 -0.80 5.85 21.90
N GLY A 184 0.52 6.04 21.88
CA GLY A 184 1.25 6.77 22.91
C GLY A 184 0.82 8.24 22.99
N ILE A 185 0.70 8.93 21.86
CA ILE A 185 0.26 10.33 21.78
C ILE A 185 -1.21 10.47 22.19
N VAL A 186 -2.10 9.58 21.71
CA VAL A 186 -3.52 9.61 22.05
C VAL A 186 -3.70 9.37 23.55
N LYS A 187 -3.04 8.35 24.13
CA LYS A 187 -3.08 8.09 25.56
C LYS A 187 -2.54 9.28 26.37
N ALA A 188 -1.45 9.91 25.91
CA ALA A 188 -0.90 11.11 26.55
C ALA A 188 -1.89 12.28 26.53
N LYS A 189 -2.59 12.51 25.40
CA LYS A 189 -3.68 13.50 25.30
C LYS A 189 -4.85 13.17 26.22
N THR A 190 -5.33 11.93 26.23
CA THR A 190 -6.43 11.49 27.11
C THR A 190 -6.06 11.67 28.58
N CYS A 191 -4.84 11.34 29.00
CA CYS A 191 -4.37 11.57 30.36
C CYS A 191 -4.29 13.07 30.69
N ALA A 192 -3.82 13.91 29.77
CA ALA A 192 -3.79 15.36 29.97
C ALA A 192 -5.20 15.95 30.12
N ASP A 193 -6.15 15.54 29.27
CA ASP A 193 -7.54 15.99 29.33
C ASP A 193 -8.24 15.56 30.63
N ILE A 194 -8.00 14.34 31.11
CA ILE A 194 -8.54 13.86 32.40
C ILE A 194 -8.00 14.69 33.57
N VAL A 195 -6.69 14.99 33.59
CA VAL A 195 -6.09 15.79 34.67
C VAL A 195 -6.62 17.23 34.67
N VAL A 196 -6.84 17.82 33.49
CA VAL A 196 -7.44 19.15 33.35
C VAL A 196 -8.89 19.17 33.85
N GLN A 197 -9.71 18.19 33.47
CA GLN A 197 -11.10 18.07 33.94
C GLN A 197 -11.20 17.91 35.46
N VAL A 198 -10.36 17.05 36.07
CA VAL A 198 -10.34 16.85 37.52
C VAL A 198 -9.86 18.10 38.26
N THR A 199 -8.89 18.83 37.71
CA THR A 199 -8.39 20.07 38.32
C THR A 199 -9.46 21.16 38.29
N LEU A 200 -10.13 21.36 37.15
CA LEU A 200 -11.22 22.32 37.03
C LEU A 200 -12.40 21.99 37.95
N SER A 201 -12.75 20.71 38.10
CA SER A 201 -13.81 20.28 39.01
C SER A 201 -13.47 20.55 40.48
N LYS A 202 -12.20 20.39 40.89
CA LYS A 202 -11.75 20.74 42.25
C LYS A 202 -11.76 22.25 42.50
N SER A 203 -11.34 23.06 41.52
CA SER A 203 -11.38 24.52 41.62
C SER A 203 -12.82 25.07 41.72
N ALA A 204 -13.76 24.45 41.00
CA ALA A 204 -15.19 24.79 41.07
C ALA A 204 -15.81 24.43 42.43
N LEU A 205 -15.44 23.28 43.02
CA LEU A 205 -15.90 22.90 44.36
C LEU A 205 -15.30 23.74 45.50
N SER A 206 -14.11 24.30 45.31
CA SER A 206 -13.45 25.14 46.33
C SER A 206 -13.94 26.60 46.34
N SER A 207 -14.76 27.00 45.35
CA SER A 207 -15.30 28.35 45.20
C SER A 207 -16.79 28.46 45.54
N ALA A 208 -17.40 27.36 46.04
CA ALA A 208 -18.76 27.29 46.58
C ALA A 208 -18.69 27.06 48.10
#